data_AF-A0A496A533-F1
#
_entry.id   AF-A0A496A533-F1
#
_cell.length_a   1.000
_cell.length_b   1.000
_cell.length_c   1.000
_cell.angle_alpha   90.00
_cell.angle_beta   90.00
_cell.angle_gamma   90.00
#
_symmetry.space_group_name_H-M   'P 1'
#
loop_
_entity.id
_entity.type
_entity.pdbx_description
1 polymer ?
#
loop_
_entity_poly.entity_id
_entity_poly.type
_entity_poly.pdbx_seq_one_letter_code
_entity_poly.pdbx_strand_id
1 'polypeptide(L)' 'MESTIIEKIRELPPELQEEVINFIDFLRTKKSSKRKKKPNLEWIGGLKAYRDQFTALELQKKALDWRD' A
#
# COMPACT_ATOMS: atom_id res chain seq x y z
N MET A 1 34.05 1.07 -0.14
CA MET A 1 32.71 0.83 -0.72
C MET A 1 31.86 2.10 -0.72
N GLU A 2 31.90 2.93 0.33
CA GLU A 2 31.16 4.20 0.38
C GLU A 2 31.56 5.19 -0.72
N SER A 3 32.86 5.23 -1.07
CA SER A 3 33.42 6.14 -2.08
C SER A 3 32.81 5.92 -3.47
N THR A 4 32.45 4.69 -3.83
CA THR A 4 31.94 4.36 -5.17
C THR A 4 30.51 4.86 -5.40
N ILE A 5 29.71 4.99 -4.34
CA ILE A 5 28.31 5.45 -4.45
C ILE A 5 28.27 6.95 -4.66
N ILE A 6 29.08 7.71 -3.92
CA ILE A 6 29.14 9.17 -4.02
C ILE A 6 29.61 9.60 -5.41
N GLU A 7 30.62 8.94 -5.98
CA GLU A 7 31.11 9.24 -7.33
C GLU A 7 30.04 8.98 -8.39
N LYS A 8 29.32 7.85 -8.30
CA LYS A 8 28.21 7.55 -9.20
C LYS A 8 27.06 8.55 -9.10
N ILE A 9 26.80 9.12 -7.93
CA ILE A 9 25.76 10.15 -7.76
C ILE A 9 26.20 11.49 -8.36
N ARG A 10 27.50 11.83 -8.26
CA ARG A 10 28.07 13.04 -8.84
C ARG A 10 28.11 13.02 -10.37
N GLU A 11 28.24 11.84 -10.96
CA GLU A 11 28.18 11.65 -12.43
C GLU A 11 26.76 11.77 -13.01
N LEU A 12 25.72 11.80 -12.16
CA LEU A 12 24.34 11.90 -12.63
C LEU A 12 23.95 13.35 -12.96
N PRO A 13 23.11 13.54 -13.99
CA PRO A 13 22.41 14.80 -14.25
C PRO A 13 21.60 15.27 -13.01
N PRO A 14 21.44 16.59 -12.80
CA PRO A 14 20.76 17.14 -11.62
C PRO A 14 19.35 16.57 -11.39
N GLU A 15 18.60 16.34 -12.47
CA GLU A 15 17.25 15.78 -12.43
C GLU A 15 17.21 14.37 -11.81
N LEU A 16 18.24 13.56 -12.06
CA LEU A 16 18.34 12.20 -11.54
C LEU A 16 18.93 12.17 -10.12
N GLN A 17 19.63 13.22 -9.70
CA GLN A 17 20.09 13.32 -8.31
C GLN A 17 18.91 13.47 -7.34
N GLU A 18 17.87 14.21 -7.71
CA GLU A 18 16.64 14.30 -6.93
C GLU A 18 15.94 12.96 -6.78
N GLU A 19 15.88 12.16 -7.85
CA GLU A 19 15.31 10.81 -7.81
C GLU A 19 16.09 9.89 -6.85
N VAL A 20 17.42 10.00 -6.85
CA VAL A 20 18.27 9.25 -5.90
C VAL A 20 18.01 9.66 -4.45
N ILE A 21 17.83 10.97 -4.17
CA ILE A 21 17.48 11.45 -2.82
C ILE A 21 16.16 10.83 -2.37
N ASN A 22 15.13 10.90 -3.21
CA ASN A 22 13.83 10.29 -2.96
C ASN A 22 13.95 8.77 -2.72
N PHE A 23 14.79 8.09 -3.48
CA PHE A 23 15.01 6.65 -3.33
C PHE A 23 15.73 6.31 -2.01
N ILE A 24 16.67 7.14 -1.56
CA ILE A 24 17.33 6.97 -0.26
C ILE A 24 16.32 7.10 0.88
N ASP A 25 15.41 8.09 0.81
CA ASP A 25 14.35 8.26 1.80
C ASP A 25 13.34 7.11 1.77
N PHE A 26 13.00 6.61 0.58
CA PHE A 26 12.22 5.38 0.44
C PHE A 26 12.91 4.17 1.07
N LEU A 27 14.22 4.00 0.92
CA LEU A 27 14.96 2.89 1.53
C LEU A 27 14.97 2.99 3.07
N ARG A 28 15.05 4.22 3.62
CA ARG A 28 14.96 4.48 5.07
C ARG A 28 13.59 4.05 5.63
N THR A 29 12.50 4.39 4.94
CA THR A 29 11.12 4.03 5.34
C THR A 29 10.80 2.55 5.08
N LYS A 30 11.35 1.95 4.03
CA LYS A 30 11.19 0.53 3.71
C LYS A 30 11.79 -0.39 4.78
N LYS A 31 12.88 0.02 5.43
CA LYS A 31 13.50 -0.75 6.51
C LYS A 31 12.65 -0.77 7.79
N SER A 32 11.91 0.30 8.09
CA SER A 32 11.00 0.36 9.24
C SER A 32 9.64 -0.32 9.00
N SER A 33 9.21 -0.45 7.74
CA SER A 33 7.98 -1.13 7.32
C SER A 33 8.01 -2.68 7.48
N LYS A 34 9.14 -3.27 7.91
CA LYS A 34 9.35 -4.73 7.94
C LYS A 34 8.50 -5.53 8.93
N ARG A 35 7.64 -4.90 9.74
CA ARG A 35 6.52 -5.63 10.36
C ARG A 35 5.31 -5.50 9.45
N LYS A 36 5.28 -6.32 8.38
CA LYS A 36 4.02 -6.63 7.69
C LYS A 36 3.09 -7.22 8.74
N LYS A 37 2.27 -6.38 9.39
CA LYS A 37 1.17 -6.86 10.23
C LYS A 37 0.33 -7.76 9.34
N LYS A 38 0.04 -8.98 9.81
CA LYS A 38 -0.92 -9.84 9.12
C LYS A 38 -2.20 -9.02 8.95
N PRO A 39 -2.85 -9.05 7.78
CA PRO A 39 -4.14 -8.40 7.63
C PRO A 39 -5.09 -8.96 8.69
N ASN A 40 -5.78 -8.07 9.40
CA ASN A 40 -6.61 -8.47 10.54
C ASN A 40 -7.85 -9.27 10.09
N LEU A 41 -8.30 -9.04 8.84
CA LEU A 41 -9.41 -9.74 8.19
C LEU A 41 -10.70 -9.83 9.03
N GLU A 42 -10.87 -8.93 10.01
CA GLU A 42 -12.02 -8.93 10.94
C GLU A 42 -13.37 -8.73 10.23
N TRP A 43 -13.34 -8.13 9.04
CA TRP A 43 -14.52 -7.95 8.19
C TRP A 43 -14.98 -9.26 7.51
N ILE A 44 -14.13 -10.31 7.46
CA ILE A 44 -14.51 -11.59 6.85
C ILE A 44 -15.67 -12.20 7.63
N GLY A 45 -16.78 -12.43 6.94
CA GLY A 45 -17.99 -12.99 7.56
C GLY A 45 -18.83 -11.96 8.31
N GLY A 46 -18.54 -10.66 8.22
CA GLY A 46 -19.33 -9.60 8.87
C GLY A 46 -20.83 -9.60 8.51
N LEU A 47 -21.20 -10.17 7.36
CA LEU A 47 -22.60 -10.29 6.92
C LEU A 47 -23.26 -11.63 7.27
N LYS A 48 -22.61 -12.50 8.06
CA LYS A 48 -23.14 -13.84 8.37
C LYS A 48 -24.50 -13.79 9.08
N ALA A 49 -24.73 -12.79 9.93
CA ALA A 49 -26.01 -12.61 10.64
C ALA A 49 -27.20 -12.30 9.72
N TYR A 50 -26.93 -11.84 8.49
CA TYR A 50 -27.94 -11.39 7.53
C TYR A 50 -28.26 -12.43 6.46
N ARG A 51 -27.64 -13.61 6.52
CA ARG A 51 -27.76 -14.66 5.50
C ARG A 51 -29.21 -15.10 5.28
N ASP A 52 -30.00 -15.17 6.35
CA ASP A 52 -31.40 -15.61 6.29
C ASP A 52 -32.37 -14.43 6.04
N GLN A 53 -31.86 -13.20 6.06
CA GLN A 53 -32.66 -11.97 5.88
C GLN A 53 -32.52 -11.38 4.48
N PHE A 54 -31.38 -11.60 3.82
CA PHE A 54 -31.10 -11.06 2.51
C PHE A 54 -30.45 -12.09 1.61
N THR A 55 -30.94 -12.16 0.38
CA THR A 55 -30.29 -12.86 -0.71
C THR A 55 -29.06 -12.08 -1.19
N ALA A 56 -28.11 -12.78 -1.82
CA ALA A 56 -26.93 -12.15 -2.41
C ALA A 56 -27.29 -11.02 -3.41
N LEU A 57 -28.38 -11.19 -4.15
CA LEU A 57 -28.86 -10.22 -5.13
C LEU A 57 -29.39 -8.93 -4.47
N GLU A 58 -30.09 -9.04 -3.34
CA GLU A 58 -30.59 -7.87 -2.61
C GLU A 58 -29.46 -7.07 -1.97
N LEU A 59 -28.44 -7.74 -1.43
CA LEU A 59 -27.23 -7.09 -0.92
C LEU A 59 -26.47 -6.37 -2.04
N GLN A 60 -26.37 -6.98 -3.22
CA GLN A 60 -25.76 -6.35 -4.38
C GLN A 60 -26.50 -5.08 -4.82
N LYS A 61 -27.84 -5.11 -4.85
CA LYS A 61 -28.65 -3.92 -5.18
C LYS A 61 -28.43 -2.80 -4.16
N LYS A 62 -28.50 -3.10 -2.86
CA LYS A 62 -28.23 -2.13 -1.80
C LYS A 62 -26.82 -1.53 -1.88
N ALA A 63 -25.82 -2.32 -2.28
CA ALA A 63 -24.45 -1.84 -2.44
C ALA A 63 -24.29 -0.87 -3.62
N LEU A 64 -25.10 -1.01 -4.67
CA LEU A 64 -25.16 -0.03 -5.76
C LEU A 64 -25.80 1.27 -5.26
N ASP A 65 -26.91 1.18 -4.53
CA ASP A 65 -27.60 2.35 -3.96
C ASP A 65 -26.74 3.16 -2.97
N TRP A 66 -25.75 2.54 -2.32
CA TRP A 66 -24.83 3.22 -1.39
C TRP A 66 -23.64 3.90 -2.07
N ARG A 67 -23.39 3.59 -3.34
CA ARG A 67 -22.26 4.14 -4.08
C ARG A 67 -22.62 5.44 -4.80
N ASP A 68 -23.91 5.62 -5.06
CA ASP A 68 -24.51 6.85 -5.57
C ASP A 68 -24.71 7.89 -4.44
#